data_AF-A0A2N0V618-F1
#
_entry.id   AF-A0A2N0V618-F1
#
_cell.length_a   1.000
_cell.length_b   1.000
_cell.length_c   1.000
_cell.angle_alpha   90.00
_cell.angle_beta   90.00
_cell.angle_gamma   90.00
#
_symmetry.space_group_name_H-M   'P 1'
#
loop_
_entity.id
_entity.type
_entity.pdbx_description
1 polymer ?
#
loop_
_entity_poly.entity_id
_entity_poly.type
_entity_poly.pdbx_seq_one_letter_code
_entity_poly.pdbx_strand_id
1 'polypeptide(L)'
;MKTINQPIVGTTAVENSTVRYLNQYRCPYCQTEWEDVWDCACNDRCPDCNKEIEPYESALIEGESVETELPDEKPASANVTAAAVNRLFVVSYEIDYVHRVSVGITADSPEAAQQIAEQAFNDATIWDDTANVPLLSDEYLESGDESLAWECVAVEQWPEPDHSVRQLKKEQAAMQVCRGLVEAYQQGETNGGSIDWENLDQLIPLALQALGKPVLEIPS
;
A
#
# COMPACT_ATOMS: atom_id res chain seq x y z
N MET A 1 -33.39 -9.86 2.65
CA MET A 1 -33.96 -8.54 2.28
C MET A 1 -34.69 -7.94 3.46
N LYS A 2 -34.05 -6.99 4.15
CA LYS A 2 -34.69 -6.09 5.10
C LYS A 2 -34.26 -4.69 4.69
N THR A 3 -35.18 -3.95 4.08
CA THR A 3 -35.05 -2.55 3.69
C THR A 3 -35.15 -1.69 4.94
N ILE A 4 -34.14 -0.87 5.20
CA ILE A 4 -34.20 0.21 6.19
C ILE A 4 -34.20 1.51 5.40
N ASN A 5 -35.36 2.18 5.38
CA ASN A 5 -35.51 3.56 4.93
C ASN A 5 -34.87 4.48 5.98
N GLN A 6 -34.00 5.40 5.54
CA GLN A 6 -33.63 6.58 6.30
C GLN A 6 -33.64 7.83 5.40
N PRO A 7 -33.89 9.02 5.97
CA PRO A 7 -34.46 10.16 5.27
C PRO A 7 -33.41 11.02 4.57
N ILE A 8 -33.81 11.56 3.42
CA ILE A 8 -33.07 12.56 2.65
C ILE A 8 -33.02 13.85 3.48
N VAL A 9 -31.84 14.24 3.94
CA VAL A 9 -31.60 15.56 4.56
C VAL A 9 -30.39 16.20 3.88
N GLY A 10 -30.68 17.30 3.19
CA GLY A 10 -29.79 18.46 3.06
C GLY A 10 -28.52 18.28 2.23
N THR A 11 -28.62 18.58 0.94
CA THR A 11 -27.48 18.93 0.09
C THR A 11 -26.75 20.15 0.68
N THR A 12 -25.65 19.93 1.40
CA THR A 12 -24.63 20.95 1.60
C THR A 12 -23.61 20.81 0.48
N ALA A 13 -23.38 21.91 -0.26
CA ALA A 13 -22.42 21.97 -1.33
C ALA A 13 -21.04 21.53 -0.82
N VAL A 14 -20.50 20.46 -1.41
CA VAL A 14 -19.14 20.01 -1.19
C VAL A 14 -18.24 20.98 -1.94
N GLU A 15 -17.46 21.77 -1.22
CA GLU A 15 -16.35 22.51 -1.82
C GLU A 15 -15.29 21.49 -2.26
N ASN A 16 -15.27 21.17 -3.56
CA ASN A 16 -14.22 20.38 -4.18
C ASN A 16 -12.94 21.22 -4.21
N SER A 17 -12.17 21.17 -3.12
CA SER A 17 -10.78 21.59 -3.14
C SER A 17 -9.98 20.52 -3.88
N THR A 18 -9.61 20.80 -5.14
CA THR A 18 -8.72 19.94 -5.94
C THR A 18 -7.28 20.12 -5.46
N VAL A 19 -6.98 19.61 -4.27
CA VAL A 19 -5.62 19.60 -3.73
C VAL A 19 -4.81 18.61 -4.56
N ARG A 20 -3.64 19.02 -5.05
CA ARG A 20 -2.67 18.14 -5.72
C ARG A 20 -1.33 18.24 -5.01
N TYR A 21 -0.60 17.14 -4.96
CA TYR A 21 0.72 17.00 -4.36
C TYR A 21 1.72 16.58 -5.43
N LEU A 22 2.89 17.21 -5.45
CA LEU A 22 4.07 16.70 -6.15
C LEU A 22 4.80 15.78 -5.17
N ASN A 23 4.70 14.48 -5.39
CA ASN A 23 5.35 13.44 -4.60
C ASN A 23 6.73 13.16 -5.18
N GLN A 24 7.76 13.12 -4.33
CA GLN A 24 9.12 12.76 -4.70
C GLN A 24 9.50 11.42 -4.07
N TYR A 25 10.00 10.51 -4.88
CA TYR A 25 10.32 9.14 -4.48
C TYR A 25 11.79 8.82 -4.73
N ARG A 26 12.35 7.96 -3.86
CA ARG A 26 13.68 7.39 -4.03
C ARG A 26 13.63 5.93 -3.63
N CYS A 27 13.88 5.04 -4.58
CA CYS A 27 13.94 3.62 -4.30
C CYS A 27 15.23 3.30 -3.52
N PRO A 28 15.16 2.79 -2.27
CA PRO A 28 16.35 2.45 -1.50
C PRO A 28 17.08 1.21 -2.05
N TYR A 29 16.46 0.47 -2.97
CA TYR A 29 16.98 -0.78 -3.51
C TYR A 29 17.83 -0.59 -4.76
N CYS A 30 17.35 0.20 -5.72
CA CYS A 30 18.03 0.45 -6.99
C CYS A 30 18.45 1.90 -7.19
N GLN A 31 18.16 2.78 -6.22
CA GLN A 31 18.52 4.20 -6.21
C GLN A 31 17.83 5.06 -7.28
N THR A 32 16.84 4.51 -7.98
CA THR A 32 16.00 5.25 -8.93
C THR A 32 15.18 6.31 -8.19
N GLU A 33 15.19 7.53 -8.74
CA GLU A 33 14.43 8.67 -8.26
C GLU A 33 13.39 9.05 -9.31
N TRP A 34 12.19 9.41 -8.87
CA TRP A 34 11.14 9.93 -9.74
C TRP A 34 10.20 10.82 -8.95
N GLU A 35 9.40 11.59 -9.68
CA GLU A 35 8.37 12.45 -9.14
C GLU A 35 7.05 12.19 -9.86
N ASP A 36 5.94 12.37 -9.15
CA ASP A 36 4.61 12.24 -9.74
C ASP A 36 3.57 13.10 -9.03
N VAL A 37 2.50 13.46 -9.73
CA VAL A 37 1.46 14.37 -9.23
C VAL A 37 0.18 13.59 -8.94
N TRP A 38 -0.20 13.60 -7.67
CA TRP A 38 -1.37 12.88 -7.16
C TRP A 38 -2.27 13.84 -6.36
N ASP A 39 -3.51 13.46 -6.09
CA ASP A 39 -4.39 14.17 -5.16
C ASP A 39 -4.03 13.91 -3.68
N CYS A 40 -3.10 12.99 -3.42
CA CYS A 40 -2.59 12.57 -2.10
C CYS A 40 -1.08 12.30 -2.09
N ALA A 41 -0.49 12.25 -0.88
CA ALA A 41 0.86 11.71 -0.66
C ALA A 41 0.85 10.18 -0.65
N CYS A 42 0.60 9.57 -1.81
CA CYS A 42 0.40 8.14 -1.96
C CYS A 42 1.71 7.41 -2.28
N ASN A 43 1.78 6.11 -1.95
CA ASN A 43 2.92 5.26 -2.33
C ASN A 43 2.90 5.00 -3.84
N ASP A 44 4.07 4.82 -4.44
CA ASP A 44 4.20 4.48 -5.86
C ASP A 44 5.17 3.31 -6.08
N ARG A 45 5.09 2.67 -7.24
CA ARG A 45 5.96 1.56 -7.62
C ARG A 45 7.17 2.08 -8.37
N CYS A 46 8.35 1.72 -7.88
CA CYS A 46 9.60 2.08 -8.54
C CYS A 46 9.60 1.59 -10.00
N PRO A 47 9.84 2.48 -11.00
CA PRO A 47 9.74 2.12 -12.40
C PRO A 47 10.79 1.09 -12.85
N ASP A 48 11.88 0.92 -12.09
CA ASP A 48 12.96 0.00 -12.43
C ASP A 48 12.84 -1.38 -11.76
N CYS A 49 12.39 -1.44 -10.51
CA CYS A 49 12.36 -2.70 -9.74
C CYS A 49 10.98 -3.07 -9.18
N ASN A 50 9.95 -2.27 -9.48
CA ASN A 50 8.54 -2.47 -9.14
C ASN A 50 8.24 -2.61 -7.63
N LYS A 51 9.21 -2.27 -6.76
CA LYS A 51 9.00 -2.20 -5.31
C LYS A 51 8.15 -0.99 -4.98
N GLU A 52 7.22 -1.16 -4.04
CA GLU A 52 6.42 -0.09 -3.48
C GLU A 52 7.31 0.81 -2.61
N ILE A 53 7.30 2.11 -2.90
CA ILE A 53 8.11 3.15 -2.27
C ILE A 53 7.17 4.26 -1.79
N GLU A 54 7.32 4.65 -0.53
CA GLU A 54 6.66 5.83 0.02
C GLU A 54 7.40 7.10 -0.45
N PRO A 55 6.69 8.21 -0.73
CA PRO A 55 7.36 9.45 -1.07
C PRO A 55 8.16 9.95 0.14
N TYR A 56 9.39 10.40 -0.08
CA TYR A 56 10.20 11.01 0.98
C TYR A 56 9.84 12.48 1.19
N GLU A 57 9.18 13.11 0.21
CA GLU A 57 8.70 14.48 0.25
C GLU A 57 7.43 14.63 -0.60
N SER A 58 6.44 15.35 -0.08
CA SER A 58 5.19 15.66 -0.78
C SER A 58 4.89 17.14 -0.66
N ALA A 59 5.03 17.88 -1.75
CA ALA A 59 4.79 19.33 -1.80
C ALA A 59 3.40 19.63 -2.33
N LEU A 60 2.64 20.50 -1.65
CA LEU A 60 1.36 21.01 -2.15
C LEU A 60 1.58 21.82 -3.43
N ILE A 61 0.85 21.45 -4.48
CA ILE A 61 0.74 22.24 -5.71
C ILE A 61 -0.46 23.15 -5.53
N GLU A 62 -0.21 24.45 -5.31
CA GLU A 62 -1.28 25.45 -5.28
C GLU A 62 -2.03 25.44 -6.62
N GLY A 63 -3.31 25.08 -6.58
CA GLY A 63 -4.21 25.25 -7.72
C GLY A 63 -4.42 26.73 -7.99
N GLU A 64 -4.48 27.10 -9.28
CA GLU A 64 -4.82 28.45 -9.71
C GLU A 64 -6.24 28.79 -9.21
N SER A 65 -6.32 29.49 -8.07
CA SER A 65 -7.59 29.90 -7.48
C SER A 65 -8.23 30.93 -8.41
N VAL A 66 -9.36 30.58 -9.03
CA VAL A 66 -10.22 31.58 -9.67
C VAL A 66 -10.76 32.48 -8.56
N GLU A 67 -10.16 33.66 -8.41
CA GLU A 67 -10.58 34.68 -7.46
C GLU A 67 -12.04 35.06 -7.75
N THR A 68 -12.93 34.66 -6.84
CA THR A 68 -14.25 35.28 -6.73
C THR A 68 -14.25 36.11 -5.47
N GLU A 69 -14.02 37.42 -5.65
CA GLU A 69 -14.04 38.41 -4.59
C GLU A 69 -15.45 38.55 -4.00
N LEU A 70 -15.62 38.30 -2.69
CA LEU A 70 -16.69 38.88 -1.87
C LEU A 70 -16.20 39.06 -0.42
N PRO A 71 -16.77 40.03 0.33
CA PRO A 71 -16.00 40.90 1.21
C PRO A 71 -15.99 40.52 2.69
N ASP A 72 -14.94 41.01 3.35
CA ASP A 72 -14.67 41.09 4.78
C ASP A 72 -15.90 41.15 5.69
N GLU A 73 -16.04 40.16 6.59
CA GLU A 73 -16.55 40.40 7.93
C GLU A 73 -15.97 39.39 8.94
N LYS A 74 -15.14 39.92 9.86
CA LYS A 74 -14.53 39.20 10.98
C LYS A 74 -15.47 39.25 12.20
N PRO A 75 -15.65 38.14 12.94
CA PRO A 75 -15.84 38.26 14.37
C PRO A 75 -14.87 37.41 15.20
N ALA A 76 -14.26 38.14 16.14
CA ALA A 76 -13.85 37.79 17.50
C ALA A 76 -13.60 36.31 17.85
N SER A 77 -12.32 36.05 18.07
CA SER A 77 -11.72 34.91 18.76
C SER A 77 -12.26 34.75 20.20
N ALA A 78 -12.93 33.62 20.44
CA ALA A 78 -13.15 33.09 21.79
C ALA A 78 -12.17 31.93 22.02
N ASN A 79 -11.13 32.19 22.82
CA ASN A 79 -10.22 31.16 23.31
C ASN A 79 -10.95 30.22 24.27
N VAL A 80 -11.29 29.02 23.80
CA VAL A 80 -11.56 27.88 24.66
C VAL A 80 -10.35 26.96 24.59
N THR A 81 -9.57 26.93 25.67
CA THR A 81 -8.51 25.93 25.88
C THR A 81 -9.18 24.57 26.15
N ALA A 82 -9.53 23.87 25.07
CA ALA A 82 -9.88 22.46 25.15
C ALA A 82 -8.59 21.67 25.43
N ALA A 83 -8.54 20.97 26.57
CA ALA A 83 -7.53 19.94 26.79
C ALA A 83 -7.58 18.96 25.61
N ALA A 84 -6.44 18.70 24.97
CA ALA A 84 -6.35 17.79 23.83
C ALA A 84 -6.69 16.37 24.30
N VAL A 85 -7.96 15.98 24.17
CA VAL A 85 -8.39 14.59 24.33
C VAL A 85 -8.02 13.89 23.03
N ASN A 86 -6.99 13.05 23.05
CA ASN A 86 -6.69 12.18 21.92
C ASN A 86 -7.86 11.22 21.71
N ARG A 87 -8.62 11.44 20.66
CA ARG A 87 -9.68 10.55 20.19
C ARG A 87 -9.09 9.59 19.17
N LEU A 88 -9.48 8.32 19.22
CA LEU A 88 -9.08 7.34 18.22
C LEU A 88 -10.11 7.34 17.09
N PHE A 89 -9.62 7.16 15.87
CA PHE A 89 -10.44 7.06 14.67
C PHE A 89 -9.94 5.91 13.81
N VAL A 90 -10.86 5.29 13.08
CA VAL A 90 -10.58 4.43 11.92
C VAL A 90 -10.93 5.25 10.70
N VAL A 91 -10.00 5.35 9.76
CA VAL A 91 -10.15 6.11 8.51
C VAL A 91 -9.96 5.13 7.36
N SER A 92 -10.90 5.14 6.41
CA SER A 92 -10.94 4.22 5.27
C SER A 92 -11.33 4.94 3.99
N TYR A 93 -11.04 4.31 2.86
CA TYR A 93 -11.52 4.69 1.54
C TYR A 93 -11.70 3.42 0.71
N GLU A 94 -12.48 3.50 -0.36
CA GLU A 94 -12.69 2.40 -1.31
C GLU A 94 -12.50 2.93 -2.74
N ILE A 95 -11.90 2.12 -3.62
CA ILE A 95 -11.70 2.45 -5.04
C ILE A 95 -12.03 1.20 -5.86
N ASP A 96 -12.79 1.38 -6.93
CA ASP A 96 -13.05 0.34 -7.92
C ASP A 96 -11.81 0.11 -8.79
N TYR A 97 -11.43 -1.15 -9.00
CA TYR A 97 -10.32 -1.51 -9.88
C TYR A 97 -10.70 -2.61 -10.88
N VAL A 98 -10.04 -2.57 -12.04
CA VAL A 98 -9.99 -3.64 -13.02
C VAL A 98 -8.77 -4.50 -12.73
N HIS A 99 -8.99 -5.77 -12.40
CA HIS A 99 -7.95 -6.78 -12.33
C HIS A 99 -7.64 -7.31 -13.73
N ARG A 100 -6.46 -6.99 -14.26
CA ARG A 100 -6.01 -7.41 -15.59
C ARG A 100 -4.83 -8.35 -15.48
N VAL A 101 -5.06 -9.61 -15.86
CA VAL A 101 -4.02 -10.64 -15.89
C VAL A 101 -3.73 -11.05 -17.32
N SER A 102 -2.45 -11.12 -17.65
CA SER A 102 -1.96 -11.57 -18.95
C SER A 102 -1.06 -12.78 -18.75
N VAL A 103 -1.30 -13.86 -19.52
CA VAL A 103 -0.47 -15.07 -19.52
C VAL A 103 0.03 -15.38 -20.93
N GLY A 104 1.20 -16.02 -21.02
CA GLY A 104 1.72 -16.52 -22.29
C GLY A 104 1.09 -17.88 -22.61
N ILE A 105 0.57 -18.05 -23.82
CA ILE A 105 0.04 -19.34 -24.28
C ILE A 105 0.53 -19.62 -25.69
N THR A 106 1.13 -20.79 -25.87
CA THR A 106 1.46 -21.32 -27.20
C THR A 106 0.31 -22.20 -27.66
N ALA A 107 -0.33 -21.83 -28.78
CA ALA A 107 -1.40 -22.61 -29.39
C ALA A 107 -1.45 -22.37 -30.90
N ASP A 108 -2.09 -23.29 -31.62
CA ASP A 108 -2.21 -23.22 -33.08
C ASP A 108 -3.28 -22.20 -33.55
N SER A 109 -4.14 -21.71 -32.66
CA SER A 109 -5.13 -20.67 -32.94
C SER A 109 -5.50 -19.84 -31.70
N PRO A 110 -6.09 -18.65 -31.87
CA PRO A 110 -6.60 -17.84 -30.75
C PRO A 110 -7.64 -18.57 -29.89
N GLU A 111 -8.53 -19.34 -30.52
CA GLU A 111 -9.59 -20.10 -29.81
C GLU A 111 -8.98 -21.21 -28.96
N ALA A 112 -7.96 -21.90 -29.47
CA ALA A 112 -7.22 -22.90 -28.71
C ALA A 112 -6.47 -22.26 -27.53
N ALA A 113 -5.87 -21.08 -27.74
CA ALA A 113 -5.22 -20.34 -26.66
C ALA A 113 -6.22 -19.93 -25.56
N GLN A 114 -7.40 -19.46 -25.94
CA GLN A 114 -8.48 -19.12 -25.01
C GLN A 114 -8.95 -20.33 -24.21
N GLN A 115 -9.13 -21.49 -24.85
CA GLN A 115 -9.52 -22.72 -24.16
C GLN A 115 -8.47 -23.19 -23.16
N ILE A 116 -7.18 -23.07 -23.51
CA ILE A 116 -6.08 -23.37 -22.58
C ILE A 116 -6.11 -22.43 -21.38
N ALA A 117 -6.30 -21.12 -21.61
CA ALA A 117 -6.41 -20.13 -20.53
C ALA A 117 -7.60 -20.42 -19.61
N GLU A 118 -8.77 -20.64 -20.19
CA GLU A 118 -10.01 -20.91 -19.46
C GLU A 118 -9.89 -22.20 -18.62
N GLN A 119 -9.29 -23.25 -19.17
CA GLN A 119 -9.06 -24.48 -18.43
C GLN A 119 -8.09 -24.24 -17.24
N ALA A 120 -6.98 -23.54 -17.47
CA ALA A 120 -6.03 -23.21 -16.40
C ALA A 120 -6.67 -22.33 -15.30
N PHE A 121 -7.55 -21.39 -15.69
CA PHE A 121 -8.31 -20.58 -14.73
C PHE A 121 -9.25 -21.45 -13.89
N ASN A 122 -10.02 -22.33 -14.53
CA ASN A 122 -10.94 -23.24 -13.85
C ASN A 122 -10.24 -24.25 -12.93
N ASP A 123 -9.03 -24.66 -13.30
CA ASP A 123 -8.17 -25.53 -12.50
C ASP A 123 -7.38 -24.77 -11.42
N ALA A 124 -7.53 -23.43 -11.36
CA ALA A 124 -6.83 -22.53 -10.45
C ALA A 124 -5.28 -22.56 -10.59
N THR A 125 -4.76 -22.88 -11.78
CA THR A 125 -3.33 -22.99 -12.08
C THR A 125 -2.80 -21.86 -12.99
N ILE A 126 -3.68 -21.01 -13.51
CA ILE A 126 -3.30 -19.90 -14.41
C ILE A 126 -2.31 -18.90 -13.76
N TRP A 127 -2.23 -18.89 -12.43
CA TRP A 127 -1.39 -17.98 -11.63
C TRP A 127 -0.03 -18.60 -11.24
N ASP A 128 0.23 -19.87 -11.58
CA ASP A 128 1.38 -20.64 -11.08
C ASP A 128 2.73 -20.24 -11.71
N ASP A 129 2.73 -19.30 -12.67
CA ASP A 129 3.91 -18.84 -13.41
C ASP A 129 4.79 -20.00 -13.93
N THR A 130 4.17 -20.88 -14.72
CA THR A 130 4.87 -22.06 -15.25
C THR A 130 5.52 -21.76 -16.60
N ALA A 131 6.55 -22.51 -16.99
CA ALA A 131 7.18 -22.33 -18.31
C ALA A 131 6.21 -22.49 -19.51
N ASN A 132 5.10 -23.20 -19.33
CA ASN A 132 4.09 -23.42 -20.39
C ASN A 132 3.00 -22.34 -20.39
N VAL A 133 2.70 -21.77 -19.23
CA VAL A 133 1.75 -20.68 -19.03
C VAL A 133 2.43 -19.63 -18.14
N PRO A 134 3.43 -18.89 -18.67
CA PRO A 134 4.12 -17.88 -17.89
C PRO A 134 3.17 -16.74 -17.55
N LEU A 135 3.23 -16.26 -16.32
CA LEU A 135 2.48 -15.08 -15.89
C LEU A 135 3.20 -13.84 -16.43
N LEU A 136 2.58 -13.13 -17.37
CA LEU A 136 3.20 -11.99 -18.05
C LEU A 136 2.91 -10.68 -17.32
N SER A 137 1.69 -10.52 -16.81
CA SER A 137 1.31 -9.40 -15.94
C SER A 137 0.15 -9.76 -15.02
N ASP A 138 0.15 -9.17 -13.83
CA ASP A 138 -0.92 -9.21 -12.83
C ASP A 138 -1.13 -7.78 -12.31
N GLU A 139 -2.02 -7.05 -12.98
CA GLU A 139 -2.19 -5.61 -12.82
C GLU A 139 -3.55 -5.28 -12.20
N TYR A 140 -3.56 -4.28 -11.32
CA TYR A 140 -4.75 -3.69 -10.74
C TYR A 140 -4.80 -2.26 -11.25
N LEU A 141 -5.79 -1.95 -12.09
CA LEU A 141 -5.94 -0.64 -12.71
C LEU A 141 -7.15 0.05 -12.11
N GLU A 142 -7.01 1.27 -11.58
CA GLU A 142 -8.14 2.05 -11.10
C GLU A 142 -9.16 2.25 -12.22
N SER A 143 -10.44 2.13 -11.88
CA SER A 143 -11.54 2.26 -12.82
C SER A 143 -12.11 3.68 -12.76
N GLY A 144 -12.08 4.38 -13.91
CA GLY A 144 -12.74 5.68 -14.06
C GLY A 144 -11.91 6.87 -13.55
N ASP A 145 -12.57 8.04 -13.48
CA ASP A 145 -11.99 9.31 -13.05
C ASP A 145 -12.49 9.72 -11.64
N GLU A 146 -12.92 8.74 -10.83
CA GLU A 146 -13.51 9.03 -9.51
C GLU A 146 -12.45 9.55 -8.53
N SER A 147 -12.83 10.54 -7.71
CA SER A 147 -11.96 11.09 -6.68
C SER A 147 -12.12 10.32 -5.37
N LEU A 148 -11.01 10.09 -4.67
CA LEU A 148 -10.97 9.32 -3.44
C LEU A 148 -11.82 9.97 -2.34
N ALA A 149 -12.75 9.20 -1.77
CA ALA A 149 -13.63 9.63 -0.68
C ALA A 149 -13.25 8.97 0.65
N TRP A 150 -13.00 9.79 1.67
CA TRP A 150 -12.61 9.32 3.01
C TRP A 150 -13.83 9.09 3.91
N GLU A 151 -13.90 7.91 4.51
CA GLU A 151 -14.77 7.60 5.65
C GLU A 151 -13.96 7.69 6.95
N CYS A 152 -14.55 8.25 8.00
CA CYS A 152 -13.91 8.38 9.31
C CYS A 152 -14.89 8.05 10.44
N VAL A 153 -14.52 7.07 11.27
CA VAL A 153 -15.32 6.57 12.39
C VAL A 153 -14.54 6.70 13.69
N ALA A 154 -15.12 7.39 14.68
CA ALA A 154 -14.53 7.47 16.02
C ALA A 154 -14.65 6.13 16.76
N VAL A 155 -13.59 5.71 17.42
CA VAL A 155 -13.53 4.43 18.16
C VAL A 155 -12.96 4.61 19.57
N GLU A 156 -13.34 3.71 20.48
CA GLU A 156 -12.77 3.68 21.83
C GLU A 156 -11.42 2.97 21.88
N GLN A 157 -11.23 1.99 20.99
CA GLN A 157 -10.00 1.22 20.79
C GLN A 157 -9.86 0.83 19.32
N TRP A 158 -8.64 0.65 18.84
CA TRP A 158 -8.44 0.16 17.48
C TRP A 158 -8.88 -1.30 17.34
N PRO A 159 -9.44 -1.68 16.18
CA PRO A 159 -9.71 -3.08 15.89
C PRO A 159 -8.40 -3.86 15.82
N GLU A 160 -8.49 -5.16 16.13
CA GLU A 160 -7.38 -6.07 15.89
C GLU A 160 -7.02 -6.09 14.39
N PRO A 161 -5.71 -6.11 14.04
CA PRO A 161 -5.31 -6.17 12.64
C PRO A 161 -5.91 -7.38 11.93
N ASP A 162 -6.43 -7.15 10.72
CA ASP A 162 -6.96 -8.19 9.85
C ASP A 162 -5.88 -9.22 9.45
N HIS A 163 -6.32 -10.38 8.95
CA HIS A 163 -5.45 -11.41 8.39
C HIS A 163 -4.52 -10.88 7.30
N SER A 164 -4.99 -9.97 6.43
CA SER A 164 -4.16 -9.30 5.42
C SER A 164 -2.97 -8.57 6.04
N VAL A 165 -3.21 -7.76 7.08
CA VAL A 165 -2.15 -7.02 7.81
C VAL A 165 -1.19 -7.98 8.53
N ARG A 166 -1.72 -9.06 9.14
CA ARG A 166 -0.89 -10.07 9.80
C ARG A 166 0.00 -10.80 8.80
N GLN A 167 -0.53 -11.14 7.63
CA GLN A 167 0.23 -11.79 6.56
C GLN A 167 1.28 -10.84 5.97
N LEU A 168 0.93 -9.58 5.71
CA LEU A 168 1.87 -8.54 5.29
C LEU A 168 3.06 -8.41 6.26
N LYS A 169 2.80 -8.35 7.57
CA LYS A 169 3.85 -8.28 8.60
C LYS A 169 4.76 -9.50 8.60
N LYS A 170 4.23 -10.70 8.30
CA LYS A 170 5.04 -11.92 8.18
C LYS A 170 5.94 -11.88 6.95
N GLU A 171 5.42 -11.44 5.81
CA GLU A 171 6.17 -11.33 4.56
C GLU A 171 7.27 -10.26 4.63
N GLN A 172 6.97 -9.11 5.25
CA GLN A 172 7.95 -8.07 5.53
C GLN A 172 9.09 -8.60 6.43
N ALA A 173 8.74 -9.29 7.51
CA ALA A 173 9.73 -9.91 8.39
C ALA A 173 10.58 -10.97 7.66
N ALA A 174 9.96 -11.80 6.81
CA ALA A 174 10.67 -12.79 6.00
C ALA A 174 11.68 -12.12 5.06
N MET A 175 11.28 -11.04 4.39
CA MET A 175 12.15 -10.29 3.49
C MET A 175 13.30 -9.60 4.24
N GLN A 176 13.03 -9.06 5.44
CA GLN A 176 14.08 -8.49 6.30
C GLN A 176 15.11 -9.55 6.72
N VAL A 177 14.66 -10.77 7.07
CA VAL A 177 15.57 -11.89 7.36
C VAL A 177 16.44 -12.21 6.14
N CYS A 178 15.86 -12.33 4.94
CA CYS A 178 16.63 -12.59 3.73
C CYS A 178 17.71 -11.52 3.48
N ARG A 179 17.38 -10.24 3.66
CA ARG A 179 18.36 -9.14 3.53
C ARG A 179 19.46 -9.24 4.58
N GLY A 180 19.08 -9.39 5.84
CA GLY A 180 20.03 -9.51 6.93
C GLY A 180 20.97 -10.71 6.80
N LEU A 181 20.48 -11.84 6.26
CA LEU A 181 21.34 -13.00 5.98
C LEU A 181 22.38 -12.71 4.91
N VAL A 182 22.02 -11.99 3.85
CA VAL A 182 22.96 -11.56 2.80
C VAL A 182 23.98 -10.57 3.36
N GLU A 183 23.54 -9.60 4.16
CA GLU A 183 24.42 -8.62 4.82
C GLU A 183 25.39 -9.31 5.80
N ALA A 184 24.89 -10.23 6.62
CA ALA A 184 25.69 -11.00 7.57
C ALA A 184 26.75 -11.85 6.84
N TYR A 185 26.39 -12.45 5.71
CA TYR A 185 27.31 -13.19 4.85
C TYR A 185 28.41 -12.27 4.27
N GLN A 186 28.03 -11.15 3.67
CA GLN A 186 28.97 -10.17 3.09
C GLN A 186 29.93 -9.57 4.13
N GLN A 187 29.42 -9.30 5.33
CA GLN A 187 30.25 -8.82 6.43
C GLN A 187 31.21 -9.92 6.92
N GLY A 188 30.75 -11.16 6.99
CA GLY A 188 31.59 -12.32 7.30
C GLY A 188 32.73 -12.49 6.30
N GLU A 189 32.45 -12.37 5.00
CA GLU A 189 33.48 -12.37 3.94
C GLU A 189 34.50 -11.25 4.14
N THR A 190 34.03 -10.04 4.45
CA THR A 190 34.89 -8.87 4.70
C THR A 190 35.79 -9.07 5.94
N ASN A 191 35.28 -9.74 6.97
CA ASN A 191 35.97 -9.95 8.24
C ASN A 191 36.88 -11.20 8.28
N GLY A 192 37.05 -11.91 7.15
CA GLY A 192 37.94 -13.07 7.06
C GLY A 192 37.24 -14.43 6.92
N GLY A 193 35.97 -14.44 6.50
CA GLY A 193 35.28 -15.61 5.96
C GLY A 193 34.29 -16.32 6.91
N SER A 194 33.95 -15.73 8.07
CA SER A 194 32.97 -16.34 8.98
C SER A 194 31.92 -15.31 9.43
N ILE A 195 30.67 -15.74 9.47
CA ILE A 195 29.54 -14.95 9.94
C ILE A 195 29.61 -14.84 11.47
N ASP A 196 29.41 -13.64 12.01
CA ASP A 196 29.25 -13.43 13.44
C ASP A 196 27.88 -13.93 13.92
N TRP A 197 27.84 -14.63 15.06
CA TRP A 197 26.60 -15.08 15.68
C TRP A 197 25.70 -13.90 16.07
N GLU A 198 26.28 -12.77 16.46
CA GLU A 198 25.51 -11.56 16.80
C GLU A 198 24.66 -11.08 15.61
N ASN A 199 25.18 -11.22 14.39
CA ASN A 199 24.43 -10.88 13.18
C ASN A 199 23.24 -11.82 12.96
N LEU A 200 23.35 -13.09 13.32
CA LEU A 200 22.24 -14.05 13.21
C LEU A 200 21.24 -13.87 14.34
N ASP A 201 21.70 -13.61 15.57
CA ASP A 201 20.85 -13.41 16.75
C ASP A 201 19.87 -12.25 16.55
N GLN A 202 20.29 -11.18 15.86
CA GLN A 202 19.43 -10.06 15.50
C GLN A 202 18.31 -10.44 14.51
N LEU A 203 18.50 -11.50 13.71
CA LEU A 203 17.53 -11.95 12.70
C LEU A 203 16.54 -12.99 13.25
N ILE A 204 16.89 -13.70 14.32
CA ILE A 204 16.03 -14.75 14.91
C ILE A 204 14.65 -14.24 15.30
N PRO A 205 14.48 -13.08 15.98
CA PRO A 205 13.15 -12.56 16.31
C PRO A 205 12.29 -12.30 15.05
N LEU A 206 12.90 -11.75 14.00
CA LEU A 206 12.22 -11.50 12.72
C LEU A 206 11.83 -12.81 12.03
N ALA A 207 12.70 -13.83 12.09
CA ALA A 207 12.39 -15.15 11.55
C ALA A 207 11.23 -15.84 12.30
N LEU A 208 11.18 -15.71 13.63
CA LEU A 208 10.06 -16.20 14.43
C LEU A 208 8.76 -15.47 14.10
N GLN A 209 8.82 -14.15 13.96
CA GLN A 209 7.69 -13.33 13.53
C GLN A 209 7.19 -13.75 12.13
N ALA A 210 8.09 -13.95 11.17
CA ALA A 210 7.76 -14.41 9.82
C ALA A 210 7.03 -15.76 9.83
N LEU A 211 7.44 -16.67 10.71
CA LEU A 211 6.81 -17.97 10.90
C LEU A 211 5.48 -17.92 11.69
N GLY A 212 5.05 -16.72 12.12
CA GLY A 212 3.86 -16.54 12.95
C GLY A 212 3.99 -17.17 14.34
N LYS A 213 5.22 -17.39 14.81
CA LYS A 213 5.47 -17.90 16.16
C LYS A 213 5.55 -16.72 17.13
N PRO A 214 4.96 -16.84 18.34
CA PRO A 214 5.22 -15.86 19.37
C PRO A 214 6.73 -15.83 19.61
N VAL A 215 7.30 -14.62 19.74
CA VAL A 215 8.66 -14.44 20.22
C VAL A 215 8.67 -14.97 21.65
N LEU A 216 8.94 -16.27 21.81
CA LEU A 216 9.15 -16.86 23.11
C LEU A 216 10.35 -16.14 23.71
N GLU A 217 10.18 -15.64 24.93
CA GLU A 217 11.22 -15.05 25.78
C GLU A 217 12.51 -15.85 25.60
N ILE A 218 13.45 -15.31 24.81
CA ILE A 218 14.77 -15.89 24.65
C ILE A 218 15.42 -15.73 26.03
N PRO A 219 15.70 -16.82 26.76
CA PRO A 219 16.31 -16.69 28.08
C PRO A 219 17.68 -16.06 27.89
N SER A 220 17.92 -15.04 28.71
CA SER A 220 19.17 -14.28 28.81
C SER A 220 20.39 -15.16 29.07
#